data_AF-A6TKZ2-F1
#
_entry.id   AF-A6TKZ2-F1
#
_cell.length_a   1.000
_cell.length_b   1.000
_cell.length_c   1.000
_cell.angle_alpha   90.00
_cell.angle_beta   90.00
_cell.angle_gamma   90.00
#
_symmetry.space_group_name_H-M   'P 1'
#
loop_
_entity.id
_entity.type
_entity.pdbx_description
1 polymer ?
#
loop_
_entity_poly.entity_id
_entity_poly.type
_entity_poly.pdbx_seq_one_letter_code
_entity_poly.pdbx_strand_id
1 'polypeptide(L)'
;MEKTNYIIFIILIIIFAVLINNYFNPDKTRIEITSVQKIEIYEFDSFSKFSNNQIGVIYDEGKLSKFMIIINSLDTSEGIKKIDLPDNINLESFEYYFHIRPEFEYIEDDKIQKGSFLLHILIDNLEGKSYITFSGTELVYILDKKSTKILEEIFSM
;
A
#
# COMPACT_ATOMS: atom_id res chain seq x y z
N MET A 1 16.20 -24.16 9.68
CA MET A 1 16.16 -22.69 9.50
C MET A 1 15.97 -22.44 8.03
N GLU A 2 14.71 -22.46 7.62
CA GLU A 2 14.30 -22.80 6.27
C GLU A 2 13.92 -21.55 5.48
N LYS A 3 14.06 -21.62 4.16
CA LYS A 3 14.05 -20.55 3.14
C LYS A 3 13.08 -19.38 3.34
N THR A 4 11.99 -19.57 4.08
CA THR A 4 10.98 -18.57 4.43
C THR A 4 11.57 -17.33 5.13
N ASN A 5 12.55 -17.52 6.03
CA ASN A 5 13.17 -16.39 6.74
C ASN A 5 14.02 -15.50 5.81
N TYR A 6 14.59 -16.07 4.74
CA TYR A 6 15.38 -15.31 3.77
C TYR A 6 14.51 -14.36 2.93
N ILE A 7 13.31 -14.79 2.56
CA ILE A 7 12.40 -13.98 1.73
C ILE A 7 11.86 -12.78 2.52
N ILE A 8 11.47 -12.99 3.79
CA ILE A 8 11.03 -11.91 4.68
C ILE A 8 12.15 -10.89 4.89
N PHE A 9 13.40 -11.35 5.04
CA PHE A 9 14.56 -10.48 5.21
C PHE A 9 14.86 -9.64 3.96
N ILE A 10 14.68 -10.20 2.75
CA ILE A 10 14.88 -9.48 1.49
C ILE A 10 13.82 -8.38 1.28
N ILE A 11 12.55 -8.65 1.61
CA ILE A 11 11.46 -7.66 1.45
C ILE A 11 11.68 -6.45 2.39
N LEU A 12 12.12 -6.70 3.63
CA LEU A 12 12.43 -5.65 4.60
C LEU A 12 13.62 -4.78 4.19
N ILE A 13 14.65 -5.37 3.57
CA ILE A 13 15.84 -4.65 3.06
C ILE A 13 15.47 -3.70 1.91
N ILE A 14 14.53 -4.07 1.03
CA ILE A 14 14.17 -3.22 -0.12
C ILE A 14 13.45 -1.95 0.35
N ILE A 15 12.53 -2.06 1.30
CA ILE A 15 11.84 -0.90 1.90
C ILE A 15 12.85 0.04 2.57
N PHE A 16 13.80 -0.53 3.33
CA PHE A 16 14.85 0.23 4.00
C PHE A 16 15.84 0.89 3.02
N ALA A 17 16.21 0.19 1.94
CA ALA A 17 17.10 0.72 0.90
C ALA A 17 16.47 1.89 0.14
N VAL A 18 15.17 1.82 -0.17
CA VAL A 18 14.43 2.92 -0.82
C VAL A 18 14.33 4.15 0.10
N LEU A 19 14.04 3.95 1.39
CA LEU A 19 13.97 5.03 2.38
C LEU A 19 15.34 5.68 2.65
N ILE A 20 16.41 4.90 2.76
CA ILE A 20 17.78 5.41 2.95
C ILE A 20 18.28 6.14 1.70
N ASN A 21 18.02 5.62 0.49
CA ASN A 21 18.48 6.28 -0.75
C ASN A 21 17.86 7.68 -0.92
N ASN A 22 16.58 7.83 -0.59
CA ASN A 22 15.90 9.12 -0.66
C ASN A 22 16.41 10.13 0.39
N TYR A 23 16.92 9.66 1.52
CA TYR A 23 17.51 10.52 2.55
C TYR A 23 18.91 11.03 2.18
N PHE A 24 19.69 10.25 1.41
CA PHE A 24 21.06 10.60 1.05
C PHE A 24 21.24 11.21 -0.35
N ASN A 25 20.26 11.07 -1.26
CA ASN A 25 20.31 11.66 -2.60
C ASN A 25 18.97 12.31 -2.98
N PRO A 26 18.78 13.61 -2.67
CA PRO A 26 17.54 14.33 -3.01
C PRO A 26 17.32 14.52 -4.52
N ASP A 27 18.35 14.27 -5.34
CA ASP A 27 18.29 14.35 -6.81
C ASP A 27 17.87 13.03 -7.48
N LYS A 28 17.61 11.95 -6.73
CA LYS A 28 17.08 10.71 -7.31
C LYS A 28 15.59 10.84 -7.59
N THR A 29 15.22 10.66 -8.85
CA THR A 29 13.86 10.58 -9.36
C THR A 29 13.04 9.61 -8.52
N ARG A 30 11.89 10.06 -8.02
CA ARG A 30 10.92 9.23 -7.30
C ARG A 30 10.61 7.97 -8.11
N ILE A 31 10.62 6.81 -7.45
CA ILE A 31 10.19 5.56 -8.07
C ILE A 31 8.71 5.69 -8.44
N GLU A 32 8.42 5.76 -9.74
CA GLU A 32 7.06 5.86 -10.27
C GLU A 32 6.59 4.48 -10.71
N ILE A 33 5.45 4.04 -10.15
CA ILE A 33 4.81 2.80 -10.56
C ILE A 33 4.20 3.02 -11.94
N THR A 34 4.55 2.18 -12.90
CA THR A 34 4.07 2.28 -14.29
C THR A 34 2.88 1.38 -14.57
N SER A 35 2.75 0.28 -13.82
CA SER A 35 1.59 -0.61 -13.92
C SER A 35 1.39 -1.40 -12.63
N VAL A 36 0.14 -1.68 -12.28
CA VAL A 36 -0.22 -2.65 -11.23
C VAL A 36 -0.81 -3.86 -11.92
N GLN A 37 -0.22 -5.02 -11.70
CA GLN A 37 -0.53 -6.26 -12.41
C GLN A 37 -1.69 -7.02 -11.75
N LYS A 38 -1.74 -6.99 -10.42
CA LYS A 38 -2.84 -7.53 -9.61
C LYS A 38 -2.76 -6.98 -8.19
N ILE A 39 -3.86 -7.08 -7.46
CA ILE A 39 -3.90 -6.84 -6.01
C ILE A 39 -4.44 -8.10 -5.36
N GLU A 40 -3.59 -8.81 -4.63
CA GLU A 40 -4.03 -9.91 -3.79
C GLU A 40 -4.60 -9.36 -2.48
N ILE A 41 -5.76 -9.90 -2.07
CA ILE A 41 -6.48 -9.48 -0.88
C ILE A 41 -6.42 -10.60 0.15
N TYR A 42 -6.09 -10.23 1.38
CA TYR A 42 -5.98 -11.10 2.53
C TYR A 42 -6.87 -10.59 3.66
N GLU A 43 -7.33 -11.51 4.50
CA GLU A 43 -8.05 -11.18 5.73
C GLU A 43 -7.17 -10.29 6.63
N PHE A 44 -7.77 -9.25 7.21
CA PHE A 44 -7.08 -8.41 8.18
C PHE A 44 -7.11 -9.07 9.55
N ASP A 45 -5.95 -9.52 10.04
CA ASP A 45 -5.82 -10.20 11.34
C ASP A 45 -4.94 -9.43 12.33
N SER A 46 -4.09 -8.50 11.88
CA SER A 46 -3.11 -7.83 12.74
C SER A 46 -2.47 -6.59 12.11
N PHE A 47 -2.37 -5.50 12.87
CA PHE A 47 -1.56 -4.33 12.47
C PHE A 47 -0.04 -4.57 12.51
N SER A 48 0.42 -5.61 13.22
CA SER A 48 1.85 -5.88 13.42
C SER A 48 2.42 -6.92 12.47
N LYS A 49 1.56 -7.71 11.81
CA LYS A 49 1.97 -8.83 10.96
C LYS A 49 1.03 -8.94 9.77
N PHE A 50 1.59 -9.07 8.58
CA PHE A 50 0.83 -9.33 7.38
C PHE A 50 0.18 -10.74 7.40
N SER A 51 -1.06 -10.81 6.91
CA SER A 51 -1.87 -12.03 6.92
C SER A 51 -1.39 -13.03 5.87
N ASN A 52 -1.61 -14.31 6.15
CA ASN A 52 -1.39 -15.40 5.17
C ASN A 52 -2.71 -15.95 4.62
N ASN A 53 -3.87 -15.49 5.10
CA ASN A 53 -5.17 -15.97 4.66
C ASN A 53 -5.68 -15.15 3.47
N GLN A 54 -5.42 -15.63 2.25
CA GLN A 54 -5.84 -14.96 1.04
C GLN A 54 -7.34 -15.17 0.80
N ILE A 55 -8.08 -14.08 0.59
CA ILE A 55 -9.54 -14.09 0.40
C ILE A 55 -9.97 -13.67 -1.00
N GLY A 56 -9.07 -13.08 -1.80
CA GLY A 56 -9.40 -12.68 -3.16
C GLY A 56 -8.21 -12.14 -3.96
N VAL A 57 -8.47 -11.83 -5.23
CA VAL A 57 -7.53 -11.13 -6.12
C VAL A 57 -8.31 -10.21 -7.04
N ILE A 58 -7.83 -8.98 -7.21
CA ILE A 58 -8.33 -8.03 -8.21
C ILE A 58 -7.41 -8.10 -9.44
N TYR A 59 -8.02 -8.38 -10.59
CA TYR A 59 -7.38 -8.32 -11.91
C TYR A 59 -8.01 -7.26 -12.83
N ASP A 60 -9.07 -6.59 -12.39
CA ASP A 60 -9.78 -5.59 -13.20
C ASP A 60 -8.87 -4.39 -13.48
N GLU A 61 -8.56 -4.15 -14.75
CA GLU A 61 -7.62 -3.11 -15.18
C GLU A 61 -8.05 -1.69 -14.72
N GLY A 62 -9.35 -1.42 -14.70
CA GLY A 62 -9.89 -0.14 -14.24
C GLY A 62 -9.61 0.11 -12.76
N LYS A 63 -9.84 -0.92 -11.93
CA LYS A 63 -9.51 -0.90 -10.49
C LYS A 63 -8.00 -0.81 -10.26
N LEU A 64 -7.19 -1.56 -11.01
CA LEU A 64 -5.73 -1.54 -10.89
C LEU A 64 -5.13 -0.18 -11.26
N SER A 65 -5.63 0.45 -12.33
CA SER A 65 -5.22 1.80 -12.74
C SER A 65 -5.57 2.86 -11.69
N LYS A 66 -6.78 2.80 -11.11
CA LYS A 66 -7.18 3.67 -10.01
C LYS A 66 -6.27 3.51 -8.79
N PHE A 67 -5.91 2.27 -8.44
CA PHE A 67 -5.00 2.01 -7.33
C PHE A 67 -3.61 2.58 -7.58
N MET A 68 -3.09 2.44 -8.81
CA MET A 68 -1.81 3.02 -9.23
C MET A 68 -1.78 4.54 -9.02
N ILE A 69 -2.85 5.24 -9.40
CA ILE A 69 -2.97 6.70 -9.20
C ILE A 69 -2.89 7.07 -7.71
N ILE A 70 -3.55 6.31 -6.83
CA ILE A 70 -3.49 6.55 -5.38
C ILE A 70 -2.05 6.36 -4.86
N ILE A 71 -1.40 5.25 -5.17
CA ILE A 71 -0.04 4.96 -4.67
C ILE A 71 0.98 5.97 -5.20
N ASN A 72 0.93 6.31 -6.49
CA ASN A 72 1.78 7.34 -7.07
C ASN A 72 1.47 8.75 -6.56
N SER A 73 0.40 8.97 -5.78
CA SER A 73 0.05 10.29 -5.25
C SER A 73 0.20 10.44 -3.74
N LEU A 74 0.67 9.40 -3.03
CA LEU A 74 0.79 9.40 -1.56
C LEU A 74 1.54 10.61 -0.98
N ASP A 75 2.65 11.04 -1.61
CA ASP A 75 3.48 12.15 -1.14
C ASP A 75 3.25 13.47 -1.91
N THR A 76 2.38 13.47 -2.92
CA THR A 76 2.22 14.62 -3.84
C THR A 76 0.79 15.18 -3.89
N SER A 77 -0.20 14.43 -3.39
CA SER A 77 -1.59 14.88 -3.33
C SER A 77 -1.84 15.73 -2.10
N GLU A 78 -2.53 16.87 -2.24
CA GLU A 78 -2.99 17.66 -1.08
C GLU A 78 -3.99 16.90 -0.20
N GLY A 79 -4.73 15.96 -0.80
CA GLY A 79 -5.75 15.14 -0.15
C GLY A 79 -5.22 13.87 0.54
N ILE A 80 -3.91 13.60 0.42
CA ILE A 80 -3.27 12.46 1.09
C ILE A 80 -2.15 12.99 1.97
N LYS A 81 -2.17 12.64 3.24
CA LYS A 81 -1.19 13.15 4.21
C LYS A 81 -0.53 12.01 4.93
N LYS A 82 0.79 12.07 5.04
CA LYS A 82 1.55 11.21 5.94
C LYS A 82 1.24 11.60 7.38
N ILE A 83 0.96 10.62 8.22
CA ILE A 83 0.63 10.78 9.65
C ILE A 83 1.26 9.66 10.47
N ASP A 84 1.20 9.77 11.79
CA ASP A 84 1.42 8.64 12.69
C ASP A 84 0.15 7.78 12.79
N LEU A 85 0.29 6.47 12.99
CA LEU A 85 -0.86 5.58 13.18
C LEU A 85 -1.62 5.99 14.46
N PRO A 86 -2.94 6.23 14.41
CA PRO A 86 -3.71 6.47 15.62
C PRO A 86 -3.62 5.29 16.60
N ASP A 87 -3.37 5.56 17.88
CA ASP A 87 -3.17 4.53 18.92
C ASP A 87 -4.39 3.61 19.12
N ASN A 88 -5.59 4.09 18.81
CA ASN A 88 -6.87 3.41 19.10
C ASN A 88 -7.78 3.38 17.87
N ILE A 89 -7.35 2.70 16.81
CA ILE A 89 -8.21 2.44 15.66
C ILE A 89 -9.24 1.36 16.02
N ASN A 90 -10.53 1.70 15.93
CA ASN A 90 -11.61 0.73 15.97
C ASN A 90 -11.83 0.17 14.55
N LEU A 91 -11.42 -1.07 14.28
CA LEU A 91 -11.58 -1.70 12.96
C LEU A 91 -13.06 -1.79 12.54
N GLU A 92 -13.97 -2.01 13.49
CA GLU A 92 -15.40 -2.15 13.22
C GLU A 92 -16.06 -0.84 12.75
N SER A 93 -15.36 0.30 12.82
CA SER A 93 -15.87 1.55 12.25
C SER A 93 -15.61 1.71 10.76
N PHE A 94 -14.83 0.81 10.15
CA PHE A 94 -14.54 0.82 8.71
C PHE A 94 -15.45 -0.16 7.96
N GLU A 95 -15.88 0.23 6.76
CA GLU A 95 -16.71 -0.65 5.92
C GLU A 95 -15.87 -1.80 5.35
N TYR A 96 -14.65 -1.49 4.92
CA TYR A 96 -13.71 -2.48 4.43
C TYR A 96 -12.38 -2.34 5.13
N TYR A 97 -11.79 -3.47 5.50
CA TYR A 97 -10.45 -3.52 6.09
C TYR A 97 -9.74 -4.79 5.64
N PHE A 98 -8.59 -4.62 4.99
CA PHE A 98 -7.86 -5.72 4.35
C PHE A 98 -6.35 -5.59 4.53
N HIS A 99 -5.69 -6.74 4.52
CA HIS A 99 -4.30 -6.82 4.14
C HIS A 99 -4.23 -7.00 2.62
N ILE A 100 -3.40 -6.23 1.92
CA ILE A 100 -3.26 -6.36 0.47
C ILE A 100 -1.80 -6.44 0.03
N ARG A 101 -1.59 -7.15 -1.08
CA ARG A 101 -0.31 -7.25 -1.76
C ARG A 101 -0.46 -6.86 -3.23
N PRO A 102 -0.33 -5.57 -3.56
CA PRO A 102 -0.21 -5.15 -4.96
C PRO A 102 1.11 -5.66 -5.54
N GLU A 103 1.06 -6.24 -6.72
CA GLU A 103 2.23 -6.54 -7.54
C GLU A 103 2.27 -5.54 -8.68
N PHE A 104 3.42 -4.90 -8.90
CA PHE A 104 3.53 -3.77 -9.80
C PHE A 104 4.88 -3.73 -10.51
N GLU A 105 4.93 -2.94 -11.58
CA GLU A 105 6.16 -2.60 -12.28
C GLU A 105 6.49 -1.12 -12.06
N TYR A 106 7.78 -0.80 -11.99
CA TYR A 106 8.28 0.58 -11.85
C TYR A 106 9.53 0.78 -12.69
N ILE A 107 9.84 2.03 -13.01
CA ILE A 107 11.08 2.37 -13.73
C ILE A 107 12.14 2.80 -12.73
N GLU A 108 13.30 2.14 -12.79
CA GLU A 108 14.52 2.54 -12.08
C GLU A 108 15.70 2.38 -13.05
N ASP A 109 16.53 3.41 -13.19
CA ASP A 109 17.69 3.43 -14.10
C ASP A 109 17.34 2.98 -15.54
N ASP A 110 16.27 3.54 -16.10
CA ASP A 110 15.73 3.25 -17.44
C ASP A 110 15.32 1.78 -17.68
N LYS A 111 15.12 1.01 -16.61
CA LYS A 111 14.70 -0.39 -16.68
C LYS A 111 13.37 -0.60 -15.95
N ILE A 112 12.54 -1.46 -16.54
CA ILE A 112 11.33 -1.96 -15.89
C ILE A 112 11.75 -2.98 -14.84
N GLN A 113 11.42 -2.68 -13.60
CA GLN A 113 11.60 -3.54 -12.44
C GLN A 113 10.25 -4.04 -11.94
N LYS A 114 10.26 -5.18 -11.25
CA LYS A 114 9.07 -5.72 -10.58
C LYS A 114 9.16 -5.48 -9.08
N GLY A 115 8.06 -5.06 -8.49
CA GLY A 115 7.94 -4.74 -7.09
C GLY A 115 6.64 -5.23 -6.48
N SER A 116 6.59 -5.22 -5.16
CA SER A 116 5.38 -5.46 -4.41
C SER A 116 5.44 -4.74 -3.08
N PHE A 117 4.28 -4.31 -2.58
CA PHE A 117 4.12 -3.80 -1.24
C PHE A 117 3.29 -4.75 -0.41
N LEU A 118 3.49 -4.71 0.91
CA LEU A 118 2.59 -5.31 1.88
C LEU A 118 1.89 -4.16 2.59
N LEU A 119 0.58 -4.04 2.40
CA LEU A 119 -0.19 -2.89 2.89
C LEU A 119 -1.35 -3.34 3.77
N HIS A 120 -1.65 -2.54 4.78
CA HIS A 120 -2.92 -2.58 5.49
C HIS A 120 -3.78 -1.43 4.96
N ILE A 121 -5.01 -1.72 4.53
CA ILE A 121 -5.95 -0.71 4.05
C ILE A 121 -7.21 -0.75 4.91
N LEU A 122 -7.60 0.42 5.41
CA LEU A 122 -8.86 0.66 6.13
C LEU A 122 -9.68 1.69 5.35
N ILE A 123 -10.90 1.34 4.96
CA ILE A 123 -11.76 2.15 4.08
C ILE A 123 -13.05 2.50 4.84
N ASP A 124 -13.24 3.79 5.06
CA ASP A 124 -14.43 4.35 5.72
C ASP A 124 -15.53 4.62 4.67
N ASN A 125 -16.81 4.53 5.06
CA ASN A 125 -17.98 4.73 4.20
C ASN A 125 -18.77 6.02 4.49
N LEU A 126 -18.50 6.71 5.60
CA LEU A 126 -19.31 7.83 6.08
C LEU A 126 -18.51 9.12 6.20
N GLU A 127 -18.23 9.75 5.05
CA GLU A 127 -17.52 11.04 4.91
C GLU A 127 -16.11 11.13 5.52
N GLY A 128 -15.66 10.07 6.20
CA GLY A 128 -14.42 10.04 6.94
C GLY A 128 -13.24 9.61 6.09
N LYS A 129 -12.17 9.24 6.78
CA LYS A 129 -10.83 9.16 6.23
C LYS A 129 -10.39 7.72 6.15
N SER A 130 -9.90 7.30 4.98
CA SER A 130 -9.28 5.99 4.81
C SER A 130 -7.81 6.04 5.20
N TYR A 131 -7.23 4.87 5.49
CA TYR A 131 -5.83 4.74 5.87
C TYR A 131 -5.14 3.71 5.00
N ILE A 132 -3.90 4.02 4.60
CA ILE A 132 -2.96 3.07 4.00
C ILE A 132 -1.74 3.02 4.91
N THR A 133 -1.41 1.83 5.41
CA THR A 133 -0.22 1.59 6.24
C THR A 133 0.68 0.59 5.54
N PHE A 134 1.98 0.87 5.49
CA PHE A 134 2.97 -0.09 4.99
C PHE A 134 3.33 -1.08 6.09
N SER A 135 3.04 -2.36 5.87
CA SER A 135 3.27 -3.42 6.83
C SER A 135 4.74 -3.52 7.22
N GLY A 136 5.01 -3.68 8.52
CA GLY A 136 6.38 -3.72 9.07
C GLY A 136 7.07 -2.35 9.14
N THR A 137 6.34 -1.25 8.96
CA THR A 137 6.86 0.12 9.07
C THR A 137 5.90 1.01 9.86
N GLU A 138 6.37 2.21 10.22
CA GLU A 138 5.54 3.28 10.79
C GLU A 138 4.97 4.21 9.69
N LEU A 139 5.12 3.85 8.41
CA LEU A 139 4.67 4.69 7.30
C LEU A 139 3.15 4.55 7.10
N VAL A 140 2.43 5.59 7.50
CA VAL A 140 0.97 5.68 7.40
C VAL A 140 0.54 6.91 6.63
N TYR A 141 -0.46 6.73 5.79
CA TYR A 141 -1.13 7.79 5.06
C TYR A 141 -2.61 7.81 5.39
N ILE A 142 -3.14 9.01 5.58
CA ILE A 142 -4.57 9.28 5.70
C ILE A 142 -5.07 9.92 4.41
N LEU A 143 -6.21 9.43 3.93
CA LEU A 143 -6.78 9.79 2.65
C LEU A 143 -8.07 10.59 2.87
N ASP A 144 -8.28 11.60 2.04
CA ASP A 144 -9.50 12.41 2.02
C ASP A 144 -10.69 11.66 1.41
N LYS A 145 -11.87 12.28 1.51
CA LYS A 145 -13.14 11.74 0.98
C LYS A 145 -13.07 11.40 -0.51
N LYS A 146 -12.32 12.16 -1.32
CA LYS A 146 -12.21 11.89 -2.76
C LYS A 146 -11.42 10.60 -3.00
N SER A 147 -10.30 10.46 -2.31
CA SER A 147 -9.43 9.29 -2.42
C SER A 147 -10.05 8.05 -1.78
N THR A 148 -10.80 8.22 -0.68
CA THR A 148 -11.61 7.17 -0.06
C THR A 148 -12.63 6.57 -1.03
N LYS A 149 -13.39 7.40 -1.76
CA LYS A 149 -14.33 6.90 -2.78
C LYS A 149 -13.66 6.08 -3.89
N ILE A 150 -12.44 6.47 -4.28
CA ILE A 150 -11.68 5.70 -5.27
C ILE A 150 -11.32 4.32 -4.69
N LEU A 151 -10.93 4.25 -3.40
CA LEU A 151 -10.69 2.97 -2.73
C LEU A 151 -11.96 2.14 -2.59
N GLU A 152 -13.10 2.75 -2.25
CA GLU A 152 -14.41 2.08 -2.23
C GLU A 152 -14.69 1.45 -3.61
N GLU A 153 -14.56 2.18 -4.71
CA GLU A 153 -14.79 1.65 -6.06
C GLU A 153 -13.85 0.49 -6.43
N ILE A 154 -12.62 0.48 -5.88
CA ILE A 154 -11.66 -0.62 -6.08
C ILE A 154 -12.09 -1.86 -5.30
N PHE A 155 -12.44 -1.70 -4.03
CA PHE A 155 -12.62 -2.81 -3.09
C PHE A 155 -14.08 -3.23 -2.87
N SER A 156 -15.06 -2.45 -3.33
CA SER A 156 -16.45 -2.87 -3.40
C SER A 156 -16.58 -4.01 -4.40
N MET A 157 -17.16 -5.12 -3.95
CA MET A 157 -17.47 -6.29 -4.78
C MET A 157 -18.63 -6.02 -5.74
#